data_AF-A0A370C5B2-F1
#
_entry.id   AF-A0A370C5B2-F1
#
_cell.length_a   1.000
_cell.length_b   1.000
_cell.length_c   1.000
_cell.angle_alpha   90.00
_cell.angle_beta   90.00
_cell.angle_gamma   90.00
#
_symmetry.space_group_name_H-M   'P 1'
#
loop_
_entity.id
_entity.type
_entity.pdbx_description
1 polymer ?
#
loop_
_entity_poly.entity_id
_entity_poly.type
_entity_poly.pdbx_seq_one_letter_code
_entity_poly.pdbx_strand_id
1 'polypeptide(L)'
;MYLPVRPRPKKTDIIRSRNGCKSCRQRRTKCDEKQPTCGTCARLGKTCERFSEDLQFRVVTSSDPRMPKRLRGKDRSHTRLGLSHVEPEGVSCGSMDLIRSLQHTERDVFYLTYWEDQCLPTLHPILRFFTQSAAANVMLKNTMLALSACNLSRLNPEVRMRSESFHMGKFRPNLIHQTRSQLYYSAAISRLVNSDQLHDQRVAITVLAVIVILSYMESSMSNFTAFYCHTDGLFRFLTNLNDYAQDETVRGLLTTWMQSRLSVWWMRSYFSSVKLQRLLPSIPLPRILQGQPKSLHERRVEIMSIMCDSHYLSNSCILRHWDCEQSTETVIPEPSDAPGTDALHFHVLLAHQVQRLDRWIQHLSPAEQPLMDSASTGDITTPLRFTSHDAALNYAYYLTSCILQCQTIFCTLPPTCPTIATREGQTADPYVGLLLRIAKASPPAHHLKQNIYTIGFTNLLLTALLRTTSVSLAIEIENFVQSLADTLPTEEGGFPIYQALAVIKLINVRKMAGKDVVAVSQPVDDHGGEPKFQSYNSQAIRDLFFHGKERTGGALFKERVVIGRAGKLNGGEWRWGRGRRRPVIYVSRFDGF
;
A
#
# COMPACT_ATOMS: atom_id res chain seq x y z
N MET A 1 41.57 5.01 32.12
CA MET A 1 40.19 4.98 31.60
C MET A 1 39.31 5.72 32.59
N TYR A 2 38.68 6.83 32.19
CA TYR A 2 37.77 7.58 33.07
C TYR A 2 36.35 7.04 32.94
N LEU A 3 35.67 6.87 34.08
CA LEU A 3 34.27 6.44 34.15
C LEU A 3 33.33 7.52 33.56
N PRO A 4 32.18 7.12 32.98
CA PRO A 4 31.24 8.05 32.35
C PRO A 4 30.61 8.99 33.38
N VAL A 5 30.48 10.26 32.99
CA VAL A 5 29.89 11.34 33.81
C VAL A 5 28.42 11.03 34.07
N ARG A 6 27.99 11.16 35.33
CA ARG A 6 26.60 10.92 35.75
C ARG A 6 25.65 11.93 35.10
N PRO A 7 24.45 11.51 34.66
CA PRO A 7 23.49 12.41 34.03
C PRO A 7 22.98 13.47 35.01
N ARG A 8 22.86 14.71 34.53
CA ARG A 8 22.43 15.87 35.32
C ARG A 8 20.91 15.78 35.60
N PRO A 9 20.45 15.94 36.86
CA PRO A 9 19.02 15.92 37.17
C PRO A 9 18.28 17.08 36.48
N LYS A 10 17.09 16.78 35.93
CA LYS A 10 16.20 17.77 35.29
C LYS A 10 15.71 18.76 36.34
N LYS A 11 15.75 20.05 36.01
CA LYS A 11 15.56 21.15 36.99
C LYS A 11 14.09 21.39 37.42
N THR A 12 13.07 20.80 36.76
CA THR A 12 11.65 20.84 37.20
C THR A 12 10.77 19.84 36.43
N ASP A 13 9.77 19.24 37.09
CA ASP A 13 8.71 18.36 36.54
C ASP A 13 7.51 19.11 35.93
N ILE A 14 7.77 20.28 35.31
CA ILE A 14 6.69 21.10 34.73
C ILE A 14 6.39 20.60 33.31
N ILE A 15 5.29 19.88 33.15
CA ILE A 15 4.69 19.55 31.85
C ILE A 15 3.88 20.78 31.38
N ARG A 16 4.35 21.46 30.33
CA ARG A 16 3.62 22.58 29.71
C ARG A 16 2.65 22.00 28.66
N SER A 17 1.35 22.25 28.82
CA SER A 17 0.36 21.80 27.84
C SER A 17 0.54 22.54 26.50
N ARG A 18 0.29 21.81 25.41
CA ARG A 18 0.38 22.34 24.03
C ARG A 18 -0.93 22.92 23.51
N ASN A 19 -1.99 23.00 24.33
CA ASN A 19 -3.34 23.27 23.86
C ASN A 19 -3.94 24.60 24.36
N GLY A 20 -3.18 25.40 25.11
CA GLY A 20 -3.63 26.73 25.56
C GLY A 20 -3.96 27.69 24.40
N CYS A 21 -5.01 28.52 24.59
CA CYS A 21 -5.47 29.48 23.58
C CYS A 21 -4.40 30.53 23.20
N LYS A 22 -4.50 31.13 22.00
CA LYS A 22 -3.52 32.10 21.48
C LYS A 22 -3.35 33.29 22.43
N SER A 23 -4.45 33.82 22.97
CA SER A 23 -4.44 34.97 23.89
C SER A 23 -3.71 34.69 25.20
N CYS A 24 -3.84 33.50 25.80
CA CYS A 24 -3.10 33.14 27.01
C CYS A 24 -1.62 32.85 26.71
N ARG A 25 -1.31 32.29 25.54
CA ARG A 25 0.07 32.06 25.08
C ARG A 25 0.84 33.35 24.85
N GLN A 26 0.24 34.32 24.15
CA GLN A 26 0.84 35.64 23.93
C GLN A 26 1.17 36.34 25.27
N ARG A 27 0.29 36.19 26.26
CA ARG A 27 0.47 36.76 27.60
C ARG A 27 1.35 35.92 28.53
N ARG A 28 1.79 34.73 28.09
CA ARG A 28 2.58 33.77 28.88
C ARG A 28 1.92 33.39 30.22
N THR A 29 0.59 33.36 30.26
CA THR A 29 -0.22 32.97 31.43
C THR A 29 -0.76 31.55 31.27
N LYS A 30 -0.99 30.85 32.39
CA LYS A 30 -1.58 29.49 32.36
C LYS A 30 -2.99 29.54 31.76
N CYS A 31 -3.26 28.65 30.80
CA CYS A 31 -4.60 28.46 30.23
C CYS A 31 -5.22 27.22 30.87
N ASP A 32 -6.49 27.31 31.24
CA ASP A 32 -7.29 26.22 31.79
C ASP A 32 -8.05 25.42 30.71
N GLU A 33 -7.88 25.77 29.43
CA GLU A 33 -8.36 25.04 28.24
C GLU A 33 -9.89 24.80 28.16
N LYS A 34 -10.68 25.41 29.05
CA LYS A 34 -12.15 25.35 29.03
C LYS A 34 -12.73 25.99 27.76
N GLN A 35 -13.82 25.40 27.25
CA GLN A 35 -14.55 25.85 26.07
C GLN A 35 -15.95 26.37 26.47
N PRO A 36 -16.53 27.35 25.76
CA PRO A 36 -16.00 28.05 24.58
C PRO A 36 -14.97 29.15 24.89
N THR A 37 -14.83 29.56 26.16
CA THR A 37 -13.93 30.62 26.60
C THR A 37 -13.15 30.16 27.82
N CYS A 38 -11.81 30.25 27.81
CA CYS A 38 -11.02 29.88 28.98
C CYS A 38 -11.23 30.88 30.13
N GLY A 39 -11.17 30.44 31.39
CA GLY A 39 -11.50 31.27 32.55
C GLY A 39 -10.61 32.52 32.68
N THR A 40 -9.36 32.42 32.22
CA THR A 40 -8.43 33.57 32.19
C THR A 40 -8.84 34.63 31.16
N CYS A 41 -9.37 34.22 30.01
CA CYS A 41 -9.88 35.16 29.01
C CYS A 41 -11.23 35.75 29.44
N ALA A 42 -12.11 34.95 30.03
CA ALA A 42 -13.40 35.40 30.55
C ALA A 42 -13.24 36.49 31.62
N ARG A 43 -12.38 36.27 32.62
CA ARG A 43 -12.10 37.25 33.69
C ARG A 43 -11.51 38.56 33.18
N LEU A 44 -10.75 38.51 32.09
CA LEU A 44 -10.04 39.67 31.53
C LEU A 44 -10.80 40.33 30.38
N GLY A 45 -12.02 39.87 30.05
CA GLY A 45 -12.82 40.40 28.95
C GLY A 45 -12.10 40.35 27.60
N LYS A 46 -11.28 39.32 27.35
CA LYS A 46 -10.51 39.18 26.11
C LYS A 46 -11.06 38.08 25.22
N THR A 47 -11.01 38.29 23.92
CA THR A 47 -11.35 37.28 22.91
C THR A 47 -10.47 36.04 23.09
N CYS A 48 -11.12 34.88 23.27
CA CYS A 48 -10.43 33.61 23.47
C CYS A 48 -10.29 32.90 22.13
N GLU A 49 -9.19 33.15 21.42
CA GLU A 49 -8.94 32.52 20.13
C GLU A 49 -8.22 31.18 20.32
N ARG A 50 -8.82 30.10 19.81
CA ARG A 50 -8.26 28.75 19.87
C ARG A 50 -6.93 28.70 19.13
N PHE A 51 -6.00 27.90 19.65
CA PHE A 51 -4.81 27.53 18.90
C PHE A 51 -5.23 26.55 17.78
N SER A 52 -5.36 27.06 16.56
CA SER A 52 -5.30 26.29 15.31
C SER A 52 -3.83 26.08 14.98
N GLU A 53 -3.43 24.85 14.66
CA GLU A 53 -2.11 24.60 14.06
C GLU A 53 -2.13 25.13 12.63
N ASP A 54 -1.96 26.44 12.48
CA ASP A 54 -1.69 27.05 11.18
C ASP A 54 -0.24 26.66 10.81
N LEU A 55 -0.10 25.54 10.12
CA LEU A 55 1.16 25.07 9.55
C LEU A 55 1.62 26.07 8.48
N GLN A 56 2.40 27.08 8.90
CA GLN A 56 3.13 27.94 7.98
C GLN A 56 4.44 27.26 7.60
N PHE A 57 4.52 26.77 6.36
CA PHE A 57 5.74 26.27 5.76
C PHE A 57 6.73 27.42 5.57
N ARG A 58 7.86 27.38 6.29
CA ARG A 58 8.98 28.31 6.07
C ARG A 58 10.05 27.58 5.26
N VAL A 59 10.31 28.06 4.05
CA VAL A 59 11.41 27.58 3.22
C VAL A 59 12.72 27.85 3.97
N VAL A 60 13.40 26.80 4.42
CA VAL A 60 14.78 26.88 4.88
C VAL A 60 15.64 26.76 3.64
N THR A 61 16.05 27.90 3.08
CA THR A 61 17.17 27.93 2.15
C THR A 61 18.43 27.61 2.97
N SER A 62 19.00 26.43 2.75
CA SER A 62 20.24 26.01 3.37
C SER A 62 21.42 26.76 2.77
N SER A 63 21.84 27.85 3.40
CA SER A 63 23.20 28.37 3.28
C SER A 63 23.86 28.49 4.66
N ASP A 64 24.72 27.49 4.90
CA ASP A 64 25.81 27.35 5.87
C ASP A 64 25.51 27.08 7.38
N PRO A 65 26.20 26.10 8.02
CA PRO A 65 26.02 25.76 9.43
C PRO A 65 27.07 26.48 10.28
N ARG A 66 26.66 27.14 11.36
CA ARG A 66 27.51 27.32 12.56
C ARG A 66 26.68 27.74 13.78
N MET A 67 26.91 27.02 14.87
CA MET A 67 26.21 27.13 16.16
C MET A 67 26.89 28.21 17.07
N PRO A 68 26.39 28.49 18.30
CA PRO A 68 25.73 29.74 18.68
C PRO A 68 26.58 30.67 19.58
N LYS A 69 26.29 31.98 19.61
CA LYS A 69 26.71 32.88 20.71
C LYS A 69 25.62 33.87 21.14
N ARG A 70 25.66 34.17 22.44
CA ARG A 70 24.67 34.87 23.28
C ARG A 70 24.75 36.40 23.17
N LEU A 71 23.58 37.02 23.35
CA LEU A 71 23.19 38.27 24.04
C LEU A 71 24.13 39.50 24.14
N ARG A 72 23.48 40.67 23.96
CA ARG A 72 23.84 42.09 24.23
C ARG A 72 24.77 42.73 23.19
N GLY A 73 24.57 43.97 22.73
CA GLY A 73 23.64 45.02 23.12
C GLY A 73 23.70 46.22 22.15
N LYS A 74 22.92 47.24 22.52
CA LYS A 74 22.61 48.56 21.93
C LYS A 74 23.64 49.30 21.03
N ASP A 75 23.01 50.05 20.13
CA ASP A 75 23.19 51.48 19.78
C ASP A 75 23.99 51.92 18.54
N ARG A 76 23.25 52.74 17.75
CA ARG A 76 23.61 53.98 17.05
C ARG A 76 24.34 53.95 15.70
N SER A 77 23.56 54.33 14.69
CA SER A 77 23.84 55.31 13.62
C SER A 77 25.22 55.99 13.64
N HIS A 78 25.91 56.01 12.50
CA HIS A 78 26.43 57.25 11.89
C HIS A 78 26.80 57.06 10.41
N THR A 79 26.24 57.98 9.62
CA THR A 79 26.58 58.53 8.31
C THR A 79 28.09 58.55 7.98
N ARG A 80 28.48 58.24 6.74
CA ARG A 80 29.17 59.17 5.82
C ARG A 80 29.50 58.56 4.45
N LEU A 81 29.13 59.33 3.43
CA LEU A 81 29.53 59.23 2.03
C LEU A 81 31.04 59.51 1.85
N GLY A 82 31.64 58.93 0.80
CA GLY A 82 32.99 59.27 0.35
C GLY A 82 33.51 58.39 -0.81
N LEU A 83 33.08 58.72 -2.03
CA LEU A 83 33.80 58.73 -3.32
C LEU A 83 34.77 57.57 -3.74
N SER A 84 34.31 56.89 -4.80
CA SER A 84 35.02 56.48 -6.03
C SER A 84 36.45 55.94 -5.98
N HIS A 85 36.61 54.65 -6.29
CA HIS A 85 37.65 54.22 -7.22
C HIS A 85 37.21 52.99 -8.02
N VAL A 86 37.63 53.01 -9.29
CA VAL A 86 37.36 52.10 -10.40
C VAL A 86 37.77 50.65 -10.10
N GLU A 87 37.02 49.70 -10.65
CA GLU A 87 37.23 48.25 -10.58
C GLU A 87 38.65 47.81 -11.01
N PRO A 88 39.04 46.60 -10.58
CA PRO A 88 39.32 45.60 -11.61
C PRO A 88 38.48 44.35 -11.41
N GLU A 89 37.68 44.08 -12.44
CA GLU A 89 37.22 42.78 -12.93
C GLU A 89 37.61 41.56 -12.07
N GLY A 90 36.70 41.17 -11.18
CA GLY A 90 36.67 39.83 -10.62
C GLY A 90 35.58 39.02 -11.30
N VAL A 91 35.91 38.34 -12.40
CA VAL A 91 35.06 37.29 -12.98
C VAL A 91 34.92 36.17 -11.95
N SER A 92 33.88 36.25 -11.14
CA SER A 92 33.51 35.20 -10.19
C SER A 92 32.02 35.26 -9.94
N CYS A 93 31.28 34.43 -10.68
CA CYS A 93 30.06 33.72 -10.26
C CYS A 93 29.22 33.34 -11.50
N GLY A 94 29.66 32.30 -12.21
CA GLY A 94 28.88 31.68 -13.29
C GLY A 94 29.17 30.18 -13.42
N SER A 95 30.39 29.77 -13.09
CA SER A 95 30.81 28.37 -13.17
C SER A 95 30.04 27.44 -12.23
N MET A 96 29.77 27.84 -10.98
CA MET A 96 29.07 26.96 -10.02
C MET A 96 27.59 26.77 -10.33
N ASP A 97 26.91 27.81 -10.83
CA ASP A 97 25.49 27.71 -11.21
C ASP A 97 25.33 26.99 -12.54
N LEU A 98 26.27 27.17 -13.49
CA LEU A 98 26.32 26.39 -14.72
C LEU A 98 26.63 24.91 -14.44
N ILE A 99 27.62 24.59 -13.60
CA ILE A 99 27.92 23.21 -13.20
C ILE A 99 26.73 22.59 -12.48
N ARG A 100 26.07 23.31 -11.57
CA ARG A 100 24.87 22.82 -10.87
C ARG A 100 23.74 22.59 -11.87
N SER A 101 23.51 23.51 -12.80
CA SER A 101 22.48 23.39 -13.86
C SER A 101 22.77 22.22 -14.80
N LEU A 102 24.02 22.06 -15.24
CA LEU A 102 24.48 20.94 -16.07
C LEU A 102 24.32 19.60 -15.36
N GLN A 103 24.70 19.52 -14.08
CA GLN A 103 24.47 18.34 -13.24
C GLN A 103 22.97 18.06 -13.05
N HIS A 104 22.11 19.08 -13.00
CA HIS A 104 20.65 18.89 -13.00
C HIS A 104 20.17 18.31 -14.33
N THR A 105 20.64 18.82 -15.47
CA THR A 105 20.26 18.30 -16.79
C THR A 105 20.74 16.88 -17.05
N GLU A 106 21.97 16.52 -16.68
CA GLU A 106 22.48 15.14 -16.82
C GLU A 106 21.68 14.15 -15.97
N ARG A 107 21.32 14.54 -14.74
CA ARG A 107 20.47 13.72 -13.86
C ARG A 107 19.06 13.55 -14.41
N ASP A 108 18.47 14.62 -14.95
CA ASP A 108 17.14 14.54 -15.56
C ASP A 108 17.16 13.61 -16.78
N VAL A 109 18.19 13.70 -17.62
CA VAL A 109 18.38 12.78 -18.76
C VAL A 109 18.48 11.34 -18.25
N PHE A 110 19.31 11.07 -17.25
CA PHE A 110 19.44 9.73 -16.67
C PHE A 110 18.10 9.14 -16.21
N TYR A 111 17.29 9.90 -15.47
CA TYR A 111 16.00 9.41 -14.98
C TYR A 111 14.91 9.30 -16.05
N LEU A 112 15.00 10.10 -17.12
CA LEU A 112 14.11 9.97 -18.28
C LEU A 112 14.49 8.78 -19.15
N THR A 113 15.79 8.49 -19.34
CA THR A 113 16.20 7.23 -19.97
C THR A 113 15.74 6.03 -19.15
N TYR A 114 15.93 6.08 -17.82
CA TYR A 114 15.43 5.04 -16.93
C TYR A 114 13.90 4.89 -16.99
N TRP A 115 13.17 6.01 -17.15
CA TRP A 115 11.71 5.98 -17.32
C TRP A 115 11.33 5.10 -18.51
N GLU A 116 11.93 5.33 -19.68
CA GLU A 116 11.63 4.62 -20.92
C GLU A 116 12.00 3.14 -20.84
N ASP A 117 13.16 2.84 -20.25
CA ASP A 117 13.70 1.47 -20.23
C ASP A 117 13.08 0.58 -19.16
N GLN A 118 12.72 1.14 -17.99
CA GLN A 118 12.37 0.34 -16.81
C GLN A 118 10.97 0.64 -16.26
N CYS A 119 10.53 1.90 -16.26
CA CYS A 119 9.21 2.25 -15.70
C CYS A 119 8.10 1.99 -16.71
N LEU A 120 8.23 2.57 -17.91
CA LEU A 120 7.20 2.56 -18.94
C LEU A 120 6.72 1.15 -19.33
N PRO A 121 7.58 0.11 -19.46
CA PRO A 121 7.13 -1.24 -19.79
C PRO A 121 6.26 -1.90 -18.71
N THR A 122 6.31 -1.42 -17.47
CA THR A 122 5.53 -1.94 -16.33
C THR A 122 4.26 -1.13 -16.04
N LEU A 123 4.03 -0.07 -16.82
CA LEU A 123 2.92 0.85 -16.70
C LEU A 123 1.96 0.69 -17.89
N HIS A 124 0.78 1.29 -17.80
CA HIS A 124 -0.17 1.28 -18.92
C HIS A 124 0.44 2.00 -20.14
N PRO A 125 0.32 1.44 -21.37
CA PRO A 125 0.86 2.03 -22.60
C PRO A 125 0.43 3.47 -22.91
N ILE A 126 -0.64 3.97 -22.27
CA ILE A 126 -1.14 5.33 -22.47
C ILE A 126 -0.12 6.36 -21.99
N LEU A 127 0.72 6.00 -21.00
CA LEU A 127 1.76 6.89 -20.48
C LEU A 127 2.91 7.12 -21.49
N ARG A 128 3.00 6.32 -22.55
CA ARG A 128 3.94 6.57 -23.66
C ARG A 128 3.59 7.83 -24.42
N PHE A 129 2.29 8.12 -24.60
CA PHE A 129 1.82 9.35 -25.23
C PHE A 129 2.31 10.59 -24.48
N PHE A 130 2.26 10.55 -23.16
CA PHE A 130 2.72 11.65 -22.29
C PHE A 130 4.24 11.80 -22.27
N THR A 131 4.98 10.72 -22.51
CA THR A 131 6.46 10.75 -22.51
C THR A 131 7.00 11.71 -23.58
N GLN A 132 6.38 11.73 -24.77
CA GLN A 132 6.76 12.60 -25.88
C GLN A 132 6.56 14.09 -25.57
N SER A 133 5.60 14.42 -24.71
CA SER A 133 5.27 15.79 -24.33
C SER A 133 6.03 16.27 -23.08
N ALA A 134 6.80 15.41 -22.43
CA ALA A 134 7.47 15.71 -21.17
C ALA A 134 8.50 16.84 -21.29
N ALA A 135 9.20 16.96 -22.42
CA ALA A 135 10.19 18.02 -22.64
C ALA A 135 9.58 19.43 -22.59
N ALA A 136 8.35 19.58 -23.08
CA ALA A 136 7.63 20.85 -23.13
C ALA A 136 6.82 21.13 -21.84
N ASN A 137 6.60 20.13 -20.99
CA ASN A 137 5.77 20.26 -19.80
C ASN A 137 6.57 19.91 -18.52
N VAL A 138 7.01 20.95 -17.80
CA VAL A 138 7.85 20.81 -16.60
C VAL A 138 7.14 20.06 -15.46
N MET A 139 5.81 20.22 -15.33
CA MET A 139 5.03 19.50 -14.32
C MET A 139 5.03 17.99 -14.59
N LEU A 140 4.76 17.61 -15.83
CA LEU A 140 4.81 16.22 -16.28
C LEU A 140 6.23 15.64 -16.19
N LYS A 141 7.24 16.38 -16.64
CA LYS A 141 8.66 16.01 -16.51
C LYS A 141 9.03 15.68 -15.07
N ASN A 142 8.75 16.59 -14.13
CA ASN A 142 9.05 16.36 -12.71
C ASN A 142 8.31 15.14 -12.16
N THR A 143 7.08 14.91 -12.60
CA THR A 143 6.30 13.74 -12.15
C THR A 143 6.92 12.43 -12.62
N MET A 144 7.38 12.38 -13.88
CA MET A 144 8.08 11.20 -14.42
C MET A 144 9.44 10.99 -13.74
N LEU A 145 10.21 12.05 -13.53
CA LEU A 145 11.48 12.01 -12.79
C LEU A 145 11.27 11.51 -11.34
N ALA A 146 10.19 11.94 -10.69
CA ALA A 146 9.84 11.51 -9.34
C ALA A 146 9.56 10.01 -9.29
N LEU A 147 8.74 9.48 -10.20
CA LEU A 147 8.42 8.05 -10.25
C LEU A 147 9.64 7.22 -10.64
N SER A 148 10.44 7.65 -11.62
CA SER A 148 11.70 6.99 -12.00
C SER A 148 12.68 6.89 -10.83
N ALA A 149 12.90 8.00 -10.12
CA ALA A 149 13.78 8.02 -8.96
C ALA A 149 13.22 7.17 -7.80
N CYS A 150 11.90 7.13 -7.61
CA CYS A 150 11.25 6.26 -6.63
C CYS A 150 11.48 4.78 -6.98
N ASN A 151 11.19 4.41 -8.22
CA ASN A 151 11.34 3.04 -8.70
C ASN A 151 12.79 2.56 -8.58
N LEU A 152 13.76 3.35 -9.07
CA LEU A 152 15.18 3.04 -8.97
C LEU A 152 15.64 2.91 -7.51
N SER A 153 15.14 3.78 -6.62
CA SER A 153 15.41 3.72 -5.19
C SER A 153 15.02 2.37 -4.58
N ARG A 154 13.83 1.88 -4.96
CA ARG A 154 13.24 0.67 -4.39
C ARG A 154 13.81 -0.62 -4.98
N LEU A 155 14.17 -0.60 -6.27
CA LEU A 155 14.82 -1.74 -6.93
C LEU A 155 16.30 -1.92 -6.54
N ASN A 156 16.94 -0.90 -5.96
CA ASN A 156 18.33 -0.94 -5.51
C ASN A 156 18.42 -0.77 -3.97
N PRO A 157 17.96 -1.74 -3.18
CA PRO A 157 17.97 -1.63 -1.72
C PRO A 157 19.37 -1.51 -1.13
N GLU A 158 19.50 -0.68 -0.10
CA GLU A 158 20.68 -0.60 0.75
C GLU A 158 20.52 -1.50 1.99
N VAL A 159 21.62 -2.14 2.41
CA VAL A 159 21.67 -2.89 3.68
C VAL A 159 21.77 -1.91 4.85
N ARG A 160 20.93 -2.09 5.87
CA ARG A 160 20.99 -1.29 7.09
C ARG A 160 22.19 -1.69 7.95
N MET A 161 23.07 -0.72 8.27
CA MET A 161 24.29 -0.96 9.06
C MET A 161 24.07 -1.14 10.57
N ARG A 162 22.93 -0.72 11.13
CA ARG A 162 22.56 -0.91 12.56
C ARG A 162 21.06 -1.16 12.67
N SER A 163 20.66 -2.32 13.21
CA SER A 163 19.25 -2.68 13.42
C SER A 163 18.93 -2.69 14.92
N GLU A 164 18.56 -1.53 15.47
CA GLU A 164 17.96 -1.47 16.82
C GLU A 164 16.46 -1.80 16.78
N SER A 165 15.88 -1.90 15.57
CA SER A 165 14.44 -2.00 15.34
C SER A 165 14.11 -3.15 14.36
N PHE A 166 13.83 -4.34 14.89
CA PHE A 166 13.43 -5.54 14.12
C PHE A 166 12.24 -5.30 13.17
N HIS A 167 11.38 -4.32 13.46
CA HIS A 167 10.18 -4.03 12.67
C HIS A 167 10.47 -3.37 11.31
N MET A 168 11.69 -2.91 11.05
CA MET A 168 12.01 -2.14 9.83
C MET A 168 12.70 -2.95 8.72
N GLY A 169 12.86 -4.26 8.92
CA GLY A 169 13.52 -5.16 7.96
C GLY A 169 15.04 -4.94 7.86
N LYS A 170 15.71 -5.79 7.07
CA LYS A 170 17.16 -5.74 6.82
C LYS A 170 17.55 -4.63 5.83
N PHE A 171 16.65 -4.31 4.92
CA PHE A 171 16.89 -3.42 3.79
C PHE A 171 16.15 -2.10 3.94
N ARG A 172 16.62 -1.09 3.22
CA ARG A 172 15.92 0.19 3.02
C ARG A 172 16.06 0.63 1.55
N PRO A 173 15.14 1.45 1.03
CA PRO A 173 15.32 2.06 -0.29
C PRO A 173 16.61 2.89 -0.36
N ASN A 174 17.19 3.02 -1.57
CA ASN A 174 18.38 3.86 -1.78
C ASN A 174 18.09 5.32 -1.44
N LEU A 175 18.78 5.88 -0.45
CA LEU A 175 18.43 7.20 0.07
C LEU A 175 18.68 8.33 -0.92
N ILE A 176 19.67 8.18 -1.81
CA ILE A 176 20.00 9.21 -2.80
C ILE A 176 18.84 9.35 -3.80
N HIS A 177 18.39 8.23 -4.35
CA HIS A 177 17.29 8.22 -5.31
C HIS A 177 15.95 8.53 -4.63
N GLN A 178 15.73 8.06 -3.40
CA GLN A 178 14.54 8.42 -2.62
C GLN A 178 14.45 9.94 -2.38
N THR A 179 15.54 10.58 -1.98
CA THR A 179 15.56 12.02 -1.72
C THR A 179 15.25 12.80 -2.99
N ARG A 180 15.86 12.40 -4.12
CA ARG A 180 15.59 13.02 -5.43
C ARG A 180 14.14 12.87 -5.85
N SER A 181 13.58 11.68 -5.66
CA SER A 181 12.18 11.41 -5.91
C SER A 181 11.26 12.40 -5.18
N GLN A 182 11.53 12.65 -3.88
CA GLN A 182 10.76 13.61 -3.09
C GLN A 182 10.91 15.07 -3.56
N LEU A 183 12.10 15.46 -4.02
CA LEU A 183 12.34 16.81 -4.57
C LEU A 183 11.52 17.03 -5.85
N TYR A 184 11.58 16.08 -6.79
CA TYR A 184 10.82 16.18 -8.04
C TYR A 184 9.31 16.10 -7.78
N TYR A 185 8.86 15.23 -6.87
CA TYR A 185 7.47 15.14 -6.45
C TYR A 185 6.96 16.49 -5.93
N SER A 186 7.70 17.10 -5.00
CA SER A 186 7.35 18.40 -4.41
C SER A 186 7.30 19.50 -5.47
N ALA A 187 8.23 19.47 -6.44
CA ALA A 187 8.27 20.41 -7.55
C ALA A 187 7.11 20.23 -8.55
N ALA A 188 6.59 19.01 -8.70
CA ALA A 188 5.41 18.71 -9.50
C ALA A 188 4.13 19.19 -8.80
N ILE A 189 3.93 18.83 -7.53
CA ILE A 189 2.76 19.28 -6.72
C ILE A 189 2.72 20.81 -6.65
N SER A 190 3.85 21.46 -6.39
CA SER A 190 3.91 22.92 -6.31
C SER A 190 3.46 23.58 -7.62
N ARG A 191 3.74 22.96 -8.78
CA ARG A 191 3.27 23.48 -10.08
C ARG A 191 1.80 23.18 -10.31
N LEU A 192 1.35 21.98 -9.95
CA LEU A 192 -0.05 21.58 -10.06
C LEU A 192 -0.97 22.52 -9.27
N VAL A 193 -0.59 22.88 -8.04
CA VAL A 193 -1.37 23.79 -7.17
C VAL A 193 -1.42 25.22 -7.70
N ASN A 194 -0.37 25.67 -8.39
CA ASN A 194 -0.26 27.04 -8.92
C ASN A 194 -0.69 27.14 -10.40
N SER A 195 -1.38 26.13 -10.95
CA SER A 195 -1.78 26.10 -12.35
C SER A 195 -3.18 26.68 -12.54
N ASP A 196 -3.27 27.90 -13.06
CA ASP A 196 -4.55 28.61 -13.27
C ASP A 196 -5.27 28.22 -14.59
N GLN A 197 -4.61 27.46 -15.48
CA GLN A 197 -5.09 27.20 -16.86
C GLN A 197 -5.86 25.87 -17.02
N LEU A 198 -6.81 25.57 -16.13
CA LEU A 198 -7.61 24.33 -16.22
C LEU A 198 -8.73 24.37 -17.27
N HIS A 199 -8.90 25.50 -17.98
CA HIS A 199 -9.90 25.65 -19.05
C HIS A 199 -9.44 25.08 -20.41
N ASP A 200 -8.14 24.84 -20.61
CA ASP A 200 -7.62 24.17 -21.81
C ASP A 200 -7.67 22.64 -21.63
N GLN A 201 -8.37 21.95 -22.54
CA GLN A 201 -8.50 20.50 -22.57
C GLN A 201 -7.14 19.78 -22.53
N ARG A 202 -6.13 20.26 -23.27
CA ARG A 202 -4.80 19.60 -23.31
C ARG A 202 -4.09 19.70 -21.97
N VAL A 203 -4.20 20.85 -21.31
CA VAL A 203 -3.67 21.07 -19.96
C VAL A 203 -4.42 20.18 -18.96
N ALA A 204 -5.74 20.11 -19.06
CA ALA A 204 -6.57 19.25 -18.21
C ALA A 204 -6.21 17.77 -18.32
N ILE A 205 -6.07 17.23 -19.54
CA ILE A 205 -5.65 15.83 -19.76
C ILE A 205 -4.22 15.59 -19.22
N THR A 206 -3.33 16.58 -19.34
CA THR A 206 -1.98 16.48 -18.78
C THR A 206 -1.99 16.48 -17.25
N VAL A 207 -2.83 17.31 -16.63
CA VAL A 207 -3.06 17.32 -15.17
C VAL A 207 -3.60 15.97 -14.71
N LEU A 208 -4.57 15.39 -15.43
CA LEU A 208 -5.08 14.05 -15.15
C LEU A 208 -3.95 13.01 -15.18
N ALA A 209 -3.12 13.01 -16.22
CA ALA A 209 -1.97 12.11 -16.33
C ALA A 209 -0.99 12.28 -15.15
N VAL A 210 -0.71 13.51 -14.75
CA VAL A 210 0.17 13.80 -13.59
C VAL A 210 -0.42 13.22 -12.31
N ILE A 211 -1.70 13.44 -12.01
CA ILE A 211 -2.35 12.89 -10.80
C ILE A 211 -2.34 11.35 -10.82
N VAL A 212 -2.54 10.73 -11.98
CA VAL A 212 -2.46 9.26 -12.14
C VAL A 212 -1.05 8.74 -11.86
N ILE A 213 0.00 9.38 -12.38
CA ILE A 213 1.39 8.95 -12.12
C ILE A 213 1.75 9.14 -10.64
N LEU A 214 1.32 10.25 -10.02
CA LEU A 214 1.50 10.48 -8.58
C LEU A 214 0.77 9.41 -7.75
N SER A 215 -0.42 8.99 -8.19
CA SER A 215 -1.17 7.90 -7.55
C SER A 215 -0.42 6.56 -7.58
N TYR A 216 0.26 6.22 -8.68
CA TYR A 216 1.16 5.05 -8.69
C TYR A 216 2.30 5.17 -7.70
N MET A 217 2.90 6.37 -7.60
CA MET A 217 3.97 6.61 -6.64
C MET A 217 3.49 6.40 -5.21
N GLU A 218 2.34 6.98 -4.82
CA GLU A 218 1.78 6.79 -3.48
C GLU A 218 1.40 5.34 -3.20
N SER A 219 0.81 4.65 -4.18
CA SER A 219 0.49 3.22 -4.10
C SER A 219 1.74 2.38 -3.85
N SER A 220 2.83 2.62 -4.60
CA SER A 220 4.10 1.89 -4.44
C SER A 220 4.76 2.11 -3.07
N MET A 221 4.56 3.29 -2.48
CA MET A 221 5.05 3.62 -1.14
C MET A 221 4.07 3.22 -0.03
N SER A 222 2.91 2.64 -0.38
CA SER A 222 1.79 2.36 0.51
C SER A 222 1.40 3.58 1.36
N ASN A 223 1.50 4.78 0.76
CA ASN A 223 1.08 6.04 1.38
C ASN A 223 -0.41 6.27 1.13
N PHE A 224 -1.23 5.54 1.88
CA PHE A 224 -2.67 5.50 1.65
C PHE A 224 -3.33 6.87 1.79
N THR A 225 -2.90 7.69 2.75
CA THR A 225 -3.45 9.04 2.97
C THR A 225 -3.24 9.93 1.75
N ALA A 226 -2.02 10.01 1.22
CA ALA A 226 -1.74 10.81 0.03
C ALA A 226 -2.42 10.22 -1.22
N PHE A 227 -2.47 8.89 -1.34
CA PHE A 227 -3.19 8.22 -2.43
C PHE A 227 -4.68 8.59 -2.46
N TYR A 228 -5.35 8.58 -1.30
CA TYR A 228 -6.76 8.97 -1.21
C TYR A 228 -6.96 10.46 -1.47
N CYS A 229 -6.01 11.32 -1.09
CA CYS A 229 -6.03 12.74 -1.44
C CYS A 229 -6.00 12.95 -2.97
N HIS A 230 -5.10 12.27 -3.68
CA HIS A 230 -5.06 12.30 -5.15
C HIS A 230 -6.34 11.73 -5.77
N THR A 231 -6.89 10.67 -5.19
CA THR A 231 -8.13 10.05 -5.66
C THR A 231 -9.35 10.98 -5.50
N ASP A 232 -9.48 11.68 -4.36
CA ASP A 232 -10.53 12.69 -4.14
C ASP A 232 -10.35 13.88 -5.10
N GLY A 233 -9.12 14.36 -5.26
CA GLY A 233 -8.79 15.41 -6.23
C GLY A 233 -9.17 15.02 -7.65
N LEU A 234 -8.84 13.78 -8.06
CA LEU A 234 -9.20 13.26 -9.38
C LEU A 234 -10.71 13.14 -9.54
N PHE A 235 -11.44 12.66 -8.53
CA PHE A 235 -12.90 12.57 -8.59
C PHE A 235 -13.56 13.93 -8.81
N ARG A 236 -13.13 14.97 -8.07
CA ARG A 236 -13.59 16.35 -8.26
C ARG A 236 -13.15 16.95 -9.59
N PHE A 237 -12.02 16.50 -10.12
CA PHE A 237 -11.55 16.92 -11.43
C PHE A 237 -12.39 16.32 -12.56
N LEU A 238 -12.79 15.05 -12.42
CA LEU A 238 -13.60 14.34 -13.41
C LEU A 238 -15.02 14.89 -13.54
N THR A 239 -15.60 15.47 -12.50
CA THR A 239 -16.93 16.11 -12.62
C THR A 239 -16.92 17.24 -13.65
N ASN A 240 -15.75 17.86 -13.88
CA ASN A 240 -15.54 18.92 -14.89
C ASN A 240 -15.11 18.37 -16.26
N LEU A 241 -14.84 17.06 -16.38
CA LEU A 241 -14.42 16.38 -17.61
C LEU A 241 -15.48 15.46 -18.21
N ASN A 242 -16.74 15.54 -17.74
CA ASN A 242 -17.84 14.70 -18.22
C ASN A 242 -18.07 14.82 -19.74
N ASP A 243 -17.70 15.95 -20.35
CA ASP A 243 -17.80 16.18 -21.80
C ASP A 243 -16.82 15.31 -22.61
N TYR A 244 -15.81 14.71 -21.98
CA TYR A 244 -14.76 13.92 -22.63
C TYR A 244 -14.95 12.41 -22.50
N ALA A 245 -16.19 11.96 -22.27
CA ALA A 245 -16.53 10.55 -22.08
C ALA A 245 -16.18 9.63 -23.27
N GLN A 246 -15.89 10.18 -24.44
CA GLN A 246 -15.51 9.42 -25.65
C GLN A 246 -14.01 9.54 -25.99
N ASP A 247 -13.23 10.30 -25.21
CA ASP A 247 -11.80 10.48 -25.46
C ASP A 247 -11.02 9.23 -25.03
N GLU A 248 -10.37 8.55 -25.98
CA GLU A 248 -9.59 7.33 -25.75
C GLU A 248 -8.36 7.57 -24.85
N THR A 249 -7.82 8.79 -24.80
CA THR A 249 -6.75 9.17 -23.88
C THR A 249 -7.25 9.23 -22.45
N VAL A 250 -8.39 9.90 -22.24
CA VAL A 250 -9.06 9.96 -20.94
C VAL A 250 -9.46 8.55 -20.50
N ARG A 251 -10.00 7.74 -21.41
CA ARG A 251 -10.31 6.33 -21.15
C ARG A 251 -9.07 5.56 -20.67
N GLY A 252 -7.94 5.65 -21.37
CA GLY A 252 -6.69 4.99 -20.97
C GLY A 252 -6.17 5.45 -19.61
N LEU A 253 -6.23 6.75 -19.32
CA LEU A 253 -5.85 7.30 -18.01
C LEU A 253 -6.77 6.82 -16.89
N LEU A 254 -8.08 6.74 -17.14
CA LEU A 254 -9.04 6.20 -16.18
C LEU A 254 -8.83 4.71 -15.93
N THR A 255 -8.55 3.91 -16.96
CA THR A 255 -8.16 2.50 -16.81
C THR A 255 -6.94 2.38 -15.90
N THR A 256 -5.92 3.21 -16.14
CA THR A 256 -4.68 3.27 -15.36
C THR A 256 -4.95 3.63 -13.88
N TRP A 257 -5.75 4.67 -13.65
CA TRP A 257 -6.17 5.09 -12.31
C TRP A 257 -6.94 3.98 -11.59
N MET A 258 -7.91 3.35 -12.24
CA MET A 258 -8.73 2.30 -11.66
C MET A 258 -7.90 1.07 -11.26
N GLN A 259 -6.90 0.67 -12.07
CA GLN A 259 -5.96 -0.37 -11.69
C GLN A 259 -5.24 -0.04 -10.38
N SER A 260 -4.75 1.20 -10.23
CA SER A 260 -4.07 1.62 -9.00
C SER A 260 -5.01 1.60 -7.78
N ARG A 261 -6.28 2.01 -7.94
CA ARG A 261 -7.29 1.98 -6.88
C ARG A 261 -7.62 0.57 -6.42
N LEU A 262 -7.81 -0.35 -7.36
CA LEU A 262 -8.09 -1.75 -7.06
C LEU A 262 -6.88 -2.43 -6.39
N SER A 263 -5.66 -2.06 -6.79
CA SER A 263 -4.43 -2.53 -6.12
C SER A 263 -4.33 -2.03 -4.68
N VAL A 264 -4.62 -0.75 -4.43
CA VAL A 264 -4.63 -0.16 -3.08
C VAL A 264 -5.73 -0.77 -2.22
N TRP A 265 -6.92 -0.96 -2.78
CA TRP A 265 -8.02 -1.65 -2.10
C TRP A 265 -7.60 -3.03 -1.62
N TRP A 266 -6.95 -3.79 -2.51
CA TRP A 266 -6.44 -5.13 -2.19
C TRP A 266 -5.38 -5.08 -1.09
N MET A 267 -4.43 -4.15 -1.15
CA MET A 267 -3.43 -4.00 -0.09
C MET A 267 -4.06 -3.67 1.28
N ARG A 268 -5.16 -2.92 1.31
CA ARG A 268 -5.87 -2.56 2.55
C ARG A 268 -6.76 -3.69 3.09
N SER A 269 -7.13 -4.66 2.26
CA SER A 269 -7.99 -5.78 2.67
C SER A 269 -7.24 -6.87 3.45
N TYR A 270 -5.92 -6.92 3.34
CA TYR A 270 -5.09 -7.85 4.11
C TYR A 270 -4.40 -7.13 5.25
N PHE A 271 -4.09 -7.87 6.32
CA PHE A 271 -3.39 -7.35 7.49
C PHE A 271 -4.04 -6.09 8.08
N SER A 272 -5.37 -6.05 8.07
CA SER A 272 -6.18 -5.02 8.73
C SER A 272 -7.13 -5.65 9.74
N SER A 273 -7.89 -4.84 10.48
CA SER A 273 -8.85 -5.32 11.46
C SER A 273 -10.01 -6.08 10.81
N VAL A 274 -10.66 -6.98 11.57
CA VAL A 274 -11.86 -7.69 11.12
C VAL A 274 -12.95 -6.70 10.68
N LYS A 275 -13.11 -5.60 11.43
CA LYS A 275 -14.05 -4.52 11.11
C LYS A 275 -13.78 -3.92 9.73
N LEU A 276 -12.53 -3.58 9.42
CA LEU A 276 -12.20 -3.03 8.10
C LEU A 276 -12.41 -4.06 6.98
N GLN A 277 -11.98 -5.31 7.18
CA GLN A 277 -12.13 -6.37 6.18
C GLN A 277 -13.60 -6.61 5.79
N ARG A 278 -14.54 -6.38 6.71
CA ARG A 278 -16.00 -6.48 6.50
C ARG A 278 -16.67 -5.20 5.98
N LEU A 279 -16.01 -4.04 6.11
CA LEU A 279 -16.59 -2.73 5.76
C LEU A 279 -15.89 -2.05 4.58
N LEU A 280 -14.93 -2.73 3.95
CA LEU A 280 -14.24 -2.23 2.76
C LEU A 280 -15.23 -2.06 1.60
N PRO A 281 -15.47 -0.84 1.11
CA PRO A 281 -16.47 -0.60 0.09
C PRO A 281 -16.05 -1.16 -1.25
N SER A 282 -17.02 -1.65 -2.04
CA SER A 282 -16.82 -1.92 -3.47
C SER A 282 -16.42 -0.65 -4.21
N ILE A 283 -15.57 -0.80 -5.23
CA ILE A 283 -15.12 0.32 -6.07
C ILE A 283 -15.90 0.28 -7.39
N PRO A 284 -16.88 1.17 -7.59
CA PRO A 284 -17.64 1.19 -8.83
C PRO A 284 -16.77 1.62 -10.00
N LEU A 285 -16.95 0.94 -11.14
CA LEU A 285 -16.30 1.35 -12.40
C LEU A 285 -16.95 2.64 -12.92
N PRO A 286 -16.16 3.64 -13.35
CA PRO A 286 -16.67 4.83 -14.04
C PRO A 286 -17.51 4.45 -15.26
N ARG A 287 -18.58 5.21 -15.56
CA ARG A 287 -19.50 4.94 -16.68
C ARG A 287 -18.80 4.70 -18.01
N ILE A 288 -17.75 5.47 -18.30
CA ILE A 288 -16.94 5.29 -19.51
C ILE A 288 -16.33 3.88 -19.60
N LEU A 289 -15.92 3.28 -18.49
CA LEU A 289 -15.35 1.92 -18.46
C LEU A 289 -16.42 0.82 -18.28
N GLN A 290 -17.71 1.18 -18.21
CA GLN A 290 -18.79 0.19 -18.17
C GLN A 290 -19.08 -0.31 -19.59
N GLY A 291 -19.45 -1.58 -19.72
CA GLY A 291 -19.64 -2.25 -21.00
C GLY A 291 -18.50 -3.22 -21.31
N GLN A 292 -18.39 -3.63 -22.58
CA GLN A 292 -17.40 -4.63 -22.99
C GLN A 292 -15.99 -4.00 -23.04
N PRO A 293 -14.98 -4.59 -22.35
CA PRO A 293 -13.62 -4.06 -22.36
C PRO A 293 -12.96 -4.23 -23.73
N LYS A 294 -12.39 -3.14 -24.25
CA LYS A 294 -11.78 -3.08 -25.58
C LYS A 294 -10.31 -3.51 -25.59
N SER A 295 -9.61 -3.32 -24.48
CA SER A 295 -8.16 -3.56 -24.37
C SER A 295 -7.83 -4.57 -23.26
N LEU A 296 -6.60 -5.11 -23.31
CA LEU A 296 -6.08 -6.01 -22.28
C LEU A 296 -6.10 -5.35 -20.88
N HIS A 297 -5.78 -4.06 -20.81
CA HIS A 297 -5.73 -3.32 -19.54
C HIS A 297 -7.12 -2.98 -19.01
N GLU A 298 -8.11 -2.77 -19.87
CA GLU A 298 -9.51 -2.68 -19.43
C GLU A 298 -10.02 -4.01 -18.89
N ARG A 299 -9.70 -5.12 -19.57
CA ARG A 299 -9.99 -6.46 -19.06
C ARG A 299 -9.32 -6.70 -17.71
N ARG A 300 -8.09 -6.19 -17.50
CA ARG A 300 -7.41 -6.20 -16.19
C ARG A 300 -8.21 -5.48 -15.11
N VAL A 301 -8.67 -4.26 -15.37
CA VAL A 301 -9.47 -3.50 -14.41
C VAL A 301 -10.78 -4.20 -14.08
N GLU A 302 -11.45 -4.77 -15.08
CA GLU A 302 -12.68 -5.52 -14.88
C GLU A 302 -12.46 -6.77 -14.02
N ILE A 303 -11.45 -7.60 -14.33
CA ILE A 303 -11.17 -8.81 -13.55
C ILE A 303 -10.71 -8.49 -12.13
N MET A 304 -9.91 -7.44 -11.94
CA MET A 304 -9.53 -6.97 -10.61
C MET A 304 -10.75 -6.47 -9.82
N SER A 305 -11.71 -5.80 -10.46
CA SER A 305 -12.98 -5.39 -9.83
C SER A 305 -13.78 -6.61 -9.38
N ILE A 306 -13.96 -7.62 -10.23
CA ILE A 306 -14.64 -8.88 -9.89
C ILE A 306 -13.91 -9.58 -8.74
N MET A 307 -12.58 -9.65 -8.78
CA MET A 307 -11.75 -10.27 -7.75
C MET A 307 -11.89 -9.56 -6.40
N CYS A 308 -11.86 -8.22 -6.37
CA CYS A 308 -12.02 -7.43 -5.15
C CYS A 308 -13.43 -7.58 -4.56
N ASP A 309 -14.47 -7.49 -5.37
CA ASP A 309 -15.86 -7.70 -4.91
C ASP A 309 -16.07 -9.13 -4.39
N SER A 310 -15.53 -10.13 -5.09
CA SER A 310 -15.59 -11.54 -4.65
C SER A 310 -14.87 -11.73 -3.32
N HIS A 311 -13.71 -11.09 -3.15
CA HIS A 311 -12.97 -11.09 -1.90
C HIS A 311 -13.79 -10.48 -0.76
N TYR A 312 -14.35 -9.30 -0.97
CA TYR A 312 -15.18 -8.61 0.01
C TYR A 312 -16.37 -9.46 0.45
N LEU A 313 -17.15 -9.98 -0.50
CA LEU A 313 -18.35 -10.76 -0.20
C LEU A 313 -18.00 -12.06 0.53
N SER A 314 -16.96 -12.76 0.04
CA SER A 314 -16.49 -14.03 0.60
C SER A 314 -15.93 -13.85 2.02
N ASN A 315 -15.04 -12.88 2.24
CA ASN A 315 -14.48 -12.61 3.57
C ASN A 315 -15.51 -12.04 4.53
N SER A 316 -16.44 -11.20 4.06
CA SER A 316 -17.52 -10.67 4.90
C SER A 316 -18.42 -11.78 5.43
N CYS A 317 -18.70 -12.78 4.60
CA CYS A 317 -19.44 -13.97 5.02
C CYS A 317 -18.64 -14.80 6.05
N ILE A 318 -17.36 -15.07 5.80
CA ILE A 318 -16.50 -15.88 6.68
C ILE A 318 -16.25 -15.22 8.04
N LEU A 319 -15.92 -13.93 8.04
CA LEU A 319 -15.48 -13.24 9.26
C LEU A 319 -16.62 -12.95 10.25
N ARG A 320 -17.88 -13.10 9.85
CA ARG A 320 -19.05 -13.00 10.74
C ARG A 320 -19.01 -14.00 11.89
N HIS A 321 -18.37 -15.15 11.69
CA HIS A 321 -18.23 -16.16 12.75
C HIS A 321 -17.35 -15.70 13.93
N TRP A 322 -16.55 -14.65 13.74
CA TRP A 322 -15.65 -14.10 14.76
C TRP A 322 -15.97 -12.65 15.10
N ASP A 323 -17.19 -12.22 14.81
CA ASP A 323 -17.69 -10.92 15.22
C ASP A 323 -17.76 -10.87 16.75
N CYS A 324 -16.85 -10.13 17.34
CA CYS A 324 -16.75 -9.98 18.79
C CYS A 324 -16.82 -8.49 19.11
N GLU A 325 -17.94 -7.89 18.72
CA GLU A 325 -18.54 -6.73 19.38
C GLU A 325 -20.01 -7.06 19.63
N GLN A 326 -20.29 -7.89 20.64
CA GLN A 326 -21.44 -7.58 21.50
C GLN A 326 -21.07 -6.33 22.30
N SER A 327 -21.02 -5.18 21.62
CA SER A 327 -21.07 -3.92 22.33
C SER A 327 -22.47 -3.85 22.94
N THR A 328 -22.53 -3.83 24.26
CA THR A 328 -23.69 -3.38 25.04
C THR A 328 -23.94 -1.89 24.79
N GLU A 329 -24.18 -1.52 23.54
CA GLU A 329 -24.82 -0.27 23.17
C GLU A 329 -26.10 -0.66 22.46
N THR A 330 -27.22 -0.31 23.08
CA THR A 330 -28.57 -0.44 22.55
C THR A 330 -28.69 0.40 21.28
N VAL A 331 -28.23 -0.16 20.15
CA VAL A 331 -28.65 0.28 18.83
C VAL A 331 -29.95 -0.47 18.55
N ILE A 332 -31.02 0.30 18.35
CA ILE A 332 -32.32 -0.23 17.93
C ILE A 332 -32.08 -1.02 16.63
N PRO A 333 -32.42 -2.33 16.56
CA PRO A 333 -32.31 -3.07 15.32
C PRO A 333 -33.23 -2.43 14.29
N GLU A 334 -32.69 -2.05 13.13
CA GLU A 334 -33.56 -1.77 11.99
C GLU A 334 -34.29 -3.07 11.58
N PRO A 335 -35.48 -3.01 10.97
CA PRO A 335 -36.41 -4.15 10.86
C PRO A 335 -35.94 -5.32 9.95
N SER A 336 -34.67 -5.36 9.53
CA SER A 336 -34.12 -6.34 8.60
C SER A 336 -33.16 -7.37 9.26
N ASP A 337 -32.88 -7.24 10.56
CA ASP A 337 -31.93 -8.09 11.29
C ASP A 337 -32.49 -9.49 11.65
N ALA A 338 -33.05 -10.22 10.67
CA ALA A 338 -33.19 -11.66 10.82
C ALA A 338 -31.82 -12.33 10.56
N PRO A 339 -31.32 -13.21 11.45
CA PRO A 339 -29.98 -13.82 11.35
C PRO A 339 -29.69 -14.62 10.05
N GLY A 340 -30.69 -14.82 9.18
CA GLY A 340 -30.59 -15.57 7.93
C GLY A 340 -30.68 -14.73 6.64
N THR A 341 -31.18 -13.49 6.67
CA THR A 341 -31.41 -12.67 5.46
C THR A 341 -30.09 -12.21 4.83
N ASP A 342 -29.12 -11.83 5.67
CA ASP A 342 -27.85 -11.32 5.19
C ASP A 342 -26.95 -12.38 4.55
N ALA A 343 -26.88 -13.60 5.11
CA ALA A 343 -26.02 -14.65 4.54
C ALA A 343 -26.49 -15.06 3.15
N LEU A 344 -27.81 -15.13 2.96
CA LEU A 344 -28.44 -15.33 1.66
C LEU A 344 -28.16 -14.15 0.72
N HIS A 345 -28.16 -12.91 1.25
CA HIS A 345 -27.81 -11.71 0.48
C HIS A 345 -26.36 -11.76 -0.07
N PHE A 346 -25.36 -12.10 0.76
CA PHE A 346 -23.97 -12.26 0.29
C PHE A 346 -23.85 -13.35 -0.77
N HIS A 347 -24.58 -14.45 -0.62
CA HIS A 347 -24.58 -15.53 -1.60
C HIS A 347 -25.13 -15.08 -2.96
N VAL A 348 -26.25 -14.35 -2.98
CA VAL A 348 -26.86 -13.80 -4.20
C VAL A 348 -25.89 -12.82 -4.88
N LEU A 349 -25.28 -11.91 -4.10
CA LEU A 349 -24.29 -10.98 -4.63
C LEU A 349 -23.05 -11.69 -5.18
N LEU A 350 -22.59 -12.76 -4.53
CA LEU A 350 -21.45 -13.55 -5.00
C LEU A 350 -21.80 -14.29 -6.30
N ALA A 351 -23.03 -14.81 -6.43
CA ALA A 351 -23.52 -15.41 -7.67
C ALA A 351 -23.55 -14.39 -8.83
N HIS A 352 -23.88 -13.12 -8.56
CA HIS A 352 -23.76 -12.07 -9.56
C HIS A 352 -22.28 -11.83 -9.99
N GLN A 353 -21.32 -11.93 -9.06
CA GLN A 353 -19.90 -11.86 -9.42
C GLN A 353 -19.44 -13.08 -10.24
N VAL A 354 -19.97 -14.27 -9.99
CA VAL A 354 -19.74 -15.46 -10.84
C VAL A 354 -20.22 -15.20 -12.26
N GLN A 355 -21.43 -14.65 -12.46
CA GLN A 355 -21.94 -14.31 -13.79
C GLN A 355 -21.09 -13.24 -14.51
N ARG A 356 -20.53 -12.27 -13.78
CA ARG A 356 -19.57 -11.31 -14.35
C ARG A 356 -18.27 -12.02 -14.76
N LEU A 357 -17.79 -12.95 -13.95
CA LEU A 357 -16.58 -13.74 -14.23
C LEU A 357 -16.75 -14.63 -15.47
N ASP A 358 -17.90 -15.28 -15.61
CA ASP A 358 -18.25 -16.11 -16.78
C ASP A 358 -18.29 -15.27 -18.06
N ARG A 359 -18.87 -14.07 -18.00
CA ARG A 359 -18.82 -13.14 -19.14
C ARG A 359 -17.40 -12.72 -19.45
N TRP A 360 -16.59 -12.42 -18.45
CA TRP A 360 -15.20 -12.01 -18.67
C TRP A 360 -14.38 -13.08 -19.41
N ILE A 361 -14.47 -14.34 -18.99
CA ILE A 361 -13.71 -15.44 -19.61
C ILE A 361 -14.19 -15.74 -21.04
N GLN A 362 -15.49 -15.59 -21.33
CA GLN A 362 -16.05 -15.77 -22.67
C GLN A 362 -15.54 -14.75 -23.68
N HIS A 363 -15.18 -13.54 -23.22
CA HIS A 363 -14.67 -12.46 -24.08
C HIS A 363 -13.13 -12.40 -24.14
N LEU A 364 -12.44 -13.40 -23.59
CA LEU A 364 -10.99 -13.44 -23.58
C LEU A 364 -10.47 -13.76 -24.99
N SER A 365 -9.60 -12.88 -25.52
CA SER A 365 -9.00 -13.09 -26.83
C SER A 365 -8.11 -14.33 -26.85
N PRO A 366 -7.94 -15.02 -28.00
CA PRO A 366 -7.05 -16.19 -28.09
C PRO A 366 -5.61 -15.91 -27.63
N ALA A 367 -5.13 -14.68 -27.84
CA ALA A 367 -3.79 -14.25 -27.41
C ALA A 367 -3.63 -14.19 -25.88
N GLU A 368 -4.74 -14.04 -25.14
CA GLU A 368 -4.74 -13.99 -23.67
C GLU A 368 -5.08 -15.34 -23.02
N GLN A 369 -5.39 -16.36 -23.81
CA GLN A 369 -5.65 -17.70 -23.31
C GLN A 369 -4.35 -18.45 -22.97
N PRO A 370 -4.41 -19.46 -22.07
CA PRO A 370 -3.25 -20.31 -21.80
C PRO A 370 -2.76 -21.02 -23.06
N LEU A 371 -1.45 -21.07 -23.25
CA LEU A 371 -0.83 -21.85 -24.31
C LEU A 371 -0.95 -23.33 -23.95
N MET A 372 -1.86 -24.02 -24.60
CA MET A 372 -2.10 -25.46 -24.39
C MET A 372 -0.96 -26.26 -25.02
N ASP A 373 -0.18 -26.96 -24.19
CA ASP A 373 0.80 -27.93 -24.67
C ASP A 373 0.17 -29.32 -24.61
N SER A 374 0.10 -30.01 -25.76
CA SER A 374 -0.65 -31.27 -25.94
C SER A 374 -0.15 -32.44 -25.07
N ALA A 375 1.00 -32.28 -24.42
CA ALA A 375 1.64 -33.28 -23.55
C ALA A 375 1.42 -33.05 -22.02
N SER A 376 0.67 -32.02 -21.60
CA SER A 376 0.72 -31.48 -20.21
C SER A 376 -0.56 -31.62 -19.38
N THR A 377 -1.42 -32.58 -19.70
CA THR A 377 -2.67 -32.82 -18.97
C THR A 377 -2.41 -33.64 -17.70
N GLY A 378 -2.14 -32.96 -16.57
CA GLY A 378 -2.42 -33.53 -15.25
C GLY A 378 -1.39 -33.28 -14.14
N ASP A 379 -0.16 -32.85 -14.46
CA ASP A 379 0.86 -32.64 -13.43
C ASP A 379 0.95 -31.16 -13.01
N ILE A 380 0.80 -30.90 -11.70
CA ILE A 380 0.98 -29.59 -11.05
C ILE A 380 2.40 -29.04 -11.28
N THR A 381 3.38 -29.89 -11.61
CA THR A 381 4.75 -29.45 -11.91
C THR A 381 4.90 -28.77 -13.27
N THR A 382 3.98 -29.01 -14.21
CA THR A 382 4.09 -28.46 -15.57
C THR A 382 3.67 -26.99 -15.59
N PRO A 383 4.55 -26.05 -15.97
CA PRO A 383 4.18 -24.64 -15.95
C PRO A 383 3.15 -24.29 -17.02
N LEU A 384 2.18 -23.44 -16.66
CA LEU A 384 1.13 -22.97 -17.57
C LEU A 384 1.56 -21.63 -18.18
N ARG A 385 1.85 -21.63 -19.49
CA ARG A 385 2.47 -20.49 -20.18
C ARG A 385 1.44 -19.62 -20.91
N PHE A 386 1.80 -18.37 -21.14
CA PHE A 386 1.02 -17.37 -21.88
C PHE A 386 1.93 -16.61 -22.84
N THR A 387 1.33 -15.92 -23.82
CA THR A 387 2.04 -15.08 -24.79
C THR A 387 2.72 -13.87 -24.16
N SER A 388 2.20 -13.38 -23.03
CA SER A 388 2.71 -12.23 -22.30
C SER A 388 2.51 -12.40 -20.79
N HIS A 389 3.35 -11.72 -20.01
CA HIS A 389 3.20 -11.62 -18.55
C HIS A 389 1.85 -11.00 -18.17
N ASP A 390 1.40 -10.01 -18.93
CA ASP A 390 0.15 -9.31 -18.69
C ASP A 390 -1.09 -10.22 -18.84
N ALA A 391 -1.10 -11.09 -19.85
CA ALA A 391 -2.12 -12.11 -20.05
C ALA A 391 -2.10 -13.16 -18.92
N ALA A 392 -0.90 -13.65 -18.55
CA ALA A 392 -0.72 -14.58 -17.44
C ALA A 392 -1.30 -14.02 -16.13
N LEU A 393 -1.03 -12.74 -15.86
CA LEU A 393 -1.48 -12.08 -14.64
C LEU A 393 -3.00 -11.82 -14.63
N ASN A 394 -3.58 -11.41 -15.76
CA ASN A 394 -5.05 -11.29 -15.88
C ASN A 394 -5.74 -12.64 -15.63
N TYR A 395 -5.18 -13.72 -16.18
CA TYR A 395 -5.69 -15.07 -15.94
C TYR A 395 -5.48 -15.52 -14.48
N ALA A 396 -4.39 -15.10 -13.83
CA ALA A 396 -4.17 -15.34 -12.40
C ALA A 396 -5.22 -14.63 -11.52
N TYR A 397 -5.67 -13.42 -11.89
CA TYR A 397 -6.78 -12.74 -11.23
C TYR A 397 -8.11 -13.47 -11.44
N TYR A 398 -8.33 -14.03 -12.64
CA TYR A 398 -9.47 -14.91 -12.91
C TYR A 398 -9.47 -16.14 -11.99
N LEU A 399 -8.36 -16.88 -11.91
CA LEU A 399 -8.25 -18.04 -11.02
C LEU A 399 -8.43 -17.67 -9.55
N THR A 400 -7.89 -16.52 -9.12
CA THR A 400 -8.08 -16.02 -7.76
C THR A 400 -9.54 -15.67 -7.49
N SER A 401 -10.26 -15.15 -8.48
CA SER A 401 -11.71 -14.91 -8.38
C SER A 401 -12.48 -16.23 -8.24
N CYS A 402 -12.15 -17.26 -9.03
CA CYS A 402 -12.73 -18.60 -8.87
C CYS A 402 -12.51 -19.14 -7.45
N ILE A 403 -11.27 -19.06 -6.95
CA ILE A 403 -10.90 -19.49 -5.58
C ILE A 403 -11.75 -18.78 -4.51
N LEU A 404 -11.99 -17.48 -4.67
CA LEU A 404 -12.78 -16.68 -3.73
C LEU A 404 -14.29 -16.97 -3.81
N GLN A 405 -14.77 -17.40 -4.98
CA GLN A 405 -16.16 -17.73 -5.26
C GLN A 405 -16.51 -19.19 -4.91
N CYS A 406 -15.52 -20.05 -4.66
CA CYS A 406 -15.73 -21.44 -4.20
C CYS A 406 -16.57 -21.49 -2.92
N GLN A 407 -17.74 -22.16 -3.00
CA GLN A 407 -18.70 -22.18 -1.91
C GLN A 407 -18.39 -23.21 -0.81
N THR A 408 -17.47 -24.15 -1.08
CA THR A 408 -17.13 -25.24 -0.15
C THR A 408 -16.72 -24.72 1.23
N ILE A 409 -16.03 -23.58 1.29
CA ILE A 409 -15.60 -22.99 2.58
C ILE A 409 -16.80 -22.61 3.46
N PHE A 410 -17.91 -22.14 2.88
CA PHE A 410 -19.13 -21.81 3.62
C PHE A 410 -19.84 -23.06 4.14
N CYS A 411 -19.82 -24.15 3.37
CA CYS A 411 -20.37 -25.43 3.81
C CYS A 411 -19.54 -26.06 4.94
N THR A 412 -18.23 -25.74 5.00
CA THR A 412 -17.36 -26.24 6.07
C THR A 412 -17.46 -25.44 7.36
N LEU A 413 -17.89 -24.18 7.34
CA LEU A 413 -18.13 -23.42 8.57
C LEU A 413 -19.52 -23.78 9.12
N PRO A 414 -19.75 -23.71 10.46
CA PRO A 414 -21.08 -23.94 11.02
C PRO A 414 -22.11 -23.09 10.30
N PRO A 415 -23.24 -23.64 9.83
CA PRO A 415 -24.17 -22.87 9.02
C PRO A 415 -24.72 -21.69 9.83
N THR A 416 -24.53 -20.47 9.32
CA THR A 416 -25.33 -19.32 9.77
C THR A 416 -26.76 -19.40 9.21
N CYS A 417 -26.97 -20.18 8.14
CA CYS A 417 -28.25 -20.38 7.47
C CYS A 417 -28.38 -21.83 6.93
N PRO A 418 -29.43 -22.59 7.28
CA PRO A 418 -29.59 -24.00 6.86
C PRO A 418 -29.73 -24.20 5.35
N THR A 419 -30.20 -23.20 4.60
CA THR A 419 -30.50 -23.26 3.16
C THR A 419 -29.27 -23.35 2.26
N ILE A 420 -28.08 -22.98 2.76
CA ILE A 420 -26.83 -22.96 1.98
C ILE A 420 -26.09 -24.32 2.08
N ALA A 421 -26.42 -25.15 3.07
CA ALA A 421 -25.63 -26.33 3.47
C ALA A 421 -25.70 -27.53 2.49
N THR A 422 -26.41 -27.45 1.37
CA THR A 422 -26.76 -28.61 0.53
C THR A 422 -26.16 -28.61 -0.88
N ARG A 423 -25.29 -27.65 -1.24
CA ARG A 423 -24.64 -27.65 -2.56
C ARG A 423 -23.26 -28.30 -2.51
N GLU A 424 -23.06 -29.37 -3.30
CA GLU A 424 -21.75 -29.90 -3.66
C GLU A 424 -20.97 -28.84 -4.45
N GLY A 425 -20.19 -28.02 -3.74
CA GLY A 425 -19.42 -26.93 -4.31
C GLY A 425 -18.05 -27.39 -4.82
N GLN A 426 -17.62 -26.84 -5.96
CA GLN A 426 -16.25 -27.02 -6.46
C GLN A 426 -15.22 -26.52 -5.43
N THR A 427 -14.22 -27.36 -5.14
CA THR A 427 -13.13 -27.04 -4.22
C THR A 427 -12.19 -25.99 -4.84
N ALA A 428 -11.52 -25.20 -4.00
CA ALA A 428 -10.55 -24.21 -4.47
C ALA A 428 -9.25 -24.86 -5.00
N ASP A 429 -8.91 -26.06 -4.54
CA ASP A 429 -7.61 -26.70 -4.75
C ASP A 429 -7.20 -26.86 -6.23
N PRO A 430 -8.08 -27.25 -7.18
CA PRO A 430 -7.75 -27.28 -8.61
C PRO A 430 -7.30 -25.92 -9.16
N TYR A 431 -8.01 -24.84 -8.79
CA TYR A 431 -7.67 -23.48 -9.21
C TYR A 431 -6.36 -23.00 -8.56
N VAL A 432 -6.10 -23.39 -7.31
CA VAL A 432 -4.83 -23.11 -6.62
C VAL A 432 -3.66 -23.79 -7.33
N GLY A 433 -3.85 -25.05 -7.77
CA GLY A 433 -2.87 -25.77 -8.57
C GLY A 433 -2.57 -25.05 -9.89
N LEU A 434 -3.60 -24.61 -10.61
CA LEU A 434 -3.42 -23.81 -11.84
C LEU A 434 -2.68 -22.50 -11.58
N LEU A 435 -3.03 -21.78 -10.52
CA LEU A 435 -2.39 -20.52 -10.15
C LEU A 435 -0.89 -20.71 -9.89
N LEU A 436 -0.49 -21.79 -9.21
CA LEU A 436 0.90 -22.16 -9.00
C LEU A 436 1.62 -22.48 -10.33
N ARG A 437 0.96 -23.15 -11.26
CA ARG A 437 1.53 -23.45 -12.59
C ARG A 437 1.83 -22.18 -13.39
N ILE A 438 0.95 -21.16 -13.29
CA ILE A 438 1.20 -19.84 -13.89
C ILE A 438 2.37 -19.14 -13.19
N ALA A 439 2.36 -19.10 -11.86
CA ALA A 439 3.42 -18.46 -11.08
C ALA A 439 4.80 -19.06 -11.37
N LYS A 440 4.88 -20.39 -11.53
CA LYS A 440 6.12 -21.12 -11.84
C LYS A 440 6.55 -21.05 -13.31
N ALA A 441 5.74 -20.47 -14.22
CA ALA A 441 6.07 -20.40 -15.64
C ALA A 441 7.21 -19.44 -15.99
N SER A 442 7.51 -18.51 -15.09
CA SER A 442 8.59 -17.54 -15.23
C SER A 442 9.45 -17.47 -13.95
N PRO A 443 10.73 -17.07 -14.06
CA PRO A 443 11.61 -16.92 -12.90
C PRO A 443 11.11 -15.86 -11.90
N PRO A 444 11.40 -16.00 -10.60
CA PRO A 444 11.01 -15.02 -9.56
C PRO A 444 11.35 -13.57 -9.91
N ALA A 445 12.57 -13.30 -10.39
CA ALA A 445 13.02 -11.95 -10.76
C ALA A 445 12.14 -11.28 -11.84
N HIS A 446 11.57 -12.07 -12.75
CA HIS A 446 10.66 -11.56 -13.78
C HIS A 446 9.38 -10.99 -13.16
N HIS A 447 8.75 -11.75 -12.25
CA HIS A 447 7.54 -11.32 -11.54
C HIS A 447 7.78 -10.06 -10.74
N LEU A 448 8.88 -10.02 -9.98
CA LEU A 448 9.21 -8.86 -9.13
C LEU A 448 9.40 -7.57 -9.94
N LYS A 449 9.96 -7.68 -11.14
CA LYS A 449 10.14 -6.54 -12.04
C LYS A 449 8.83 -6.11 -12.71
N GLN A 450 7.99 -7.05 -13.14
CA GLN A 450 6.77 -6.75 -13.89
C GLN A 450 5.60 -6.34 -12.98
N ASN A 451 5.54 -6.86 -11.75
CA ASN A 451 4.41 -6.65 -10.84
C ASN A 451 4.58 -5.44 -9.92
N ILE A 452 5.39 -4.44 -10.27
CA ILE A 452 5.70 -3.31 -9.37
C ILE A 452 4.45 -2.46 -9.04
N TYR A 453 3.56 -2.27 -10.02
CA TYR A 453 2.40 -1.37 -9.92
C TYR A 453 1.04 -2.09 -10.00
N THR A 454 1.02 -3.37 -9.61
CA THR A 454 -0.19 -4.21 -9.65
C THR A 454 -0.15 -5.27 -8.55
N ILE A 455 -1.23 -6.04 -8.38
CA ILE A 455 -1.28 -7.13 -7.39
C ILE A 455 -0.45 -8.31 -7.91
N GLY A 456 0.66 -8.64 -7.23
CA GLY A 456 1.56 -9.72 -7.62
C GLY A 456 1.22 -11.10 -7.03
N PHE A 457 1.98 -12.12 -7.42
CA PHE A 457 1.76 -13.52 -7.05
C PHE A 457 1.90 -13.78 -5.55
N THR A 458 2.74 -13.02 -4.83
CA THR A 458 2.86 -13.11 -3.36
C THR A 458 1.51 -12.97 -2.68
N ASN A 459 0.72 -11.96 -3.08
CA ASN A 459 -0.59 -11.69 -2.50
C ASN A 459 -1.65 -12.69 -3.02
N LEU A 460 -1.65 -13.01 -4.32
CA LEU A 460 -2.60 -13.98 -4.88
C LEU A 460 -2.43 -15.37 -4.23
N LEU A 461 -1.19 -15.80 -4.00
CA LEU A 461 -0.90 -17.09 -3.38
C LEU A 461 -1.17 -17.08 -1.87
N LEU A 462 -1.03 -15.95 -1.17
CA LEU A 462 -1.51 -15.81 0.20
C LEU A 462 -3.03 -16.00 0.27
N THR A 463 -3.79 -15.40 -0.65
CA THR A 463 -5.24 -15.60 -0.76
C THR A 463 -5.59 -17.05 -1.03
N ALA A 464 -4.91 -17.68 -1.99
CA ALA A 464 -5.06 -19.09 -2.31
C ALA A 464 -4.78 -19.99 -1.10
N LEU A 465 -3.76 -19.66 -0.31
CA LEU A 465 -3.40 -20.40 0.90
C LEU A 465 -4.51 -20.36 1.96
N LEU A 466 -5.22 -19.25 2.10
CA LEU A 466 -6.36 -19.12 3.02
C LEU A 466 -7.60 -19.90 2.56
N ARG A 467 -7.62 -20.41 1.33
CA ARG A 467 -8.74 -21.16 0.75
C ARG A 467 -8.42 -22.63 0.49
N THR A 468 -7.15 -23.00 0.31
CA THR A 468 -6.76 -24.38 0.05
C THR A 468 -6.88 -25.26 1.29
N THR A 469 -7.34 -26.49 1.12
CA THR A 469 -7.30 -27.52 2.17
C THR A 469 -6.11 -28.48 2.00
N SER A 470 -5.48 -28.47 0.83
CA SER A 470 -4.32 -29.31 0.54
C SER A 470 -3.05 -28.81 1.22
N VAL A 471 -2.48 -29.65 2.10
CA VAL A 471 -1.17 -29.38 2.73
C VAL A 471 -0.05 -29.38 1.71
N SER A 472 -0.16 -30.20 0.65
CA SER A 472 0.83 -30.25 -0.43
C SER A 472 0.89 -28.91 -1.19
N LEU A 473 -0.27 -28.38 -1.62
CA LEU A 473 -0.34 -27.08 -2.30
C LEU A 473 0.14 -25.95 -1.38
N ALA A 474 -0.18 -26.02 -0.09
CA ALA A 474 0.26 -25.04 0.89
C ALA A 474 1.80 -24.98 1.02
N ILE A 475 2.48 -26.13 1.00
CA ILE A 475 3.95 -26.22 1.00
C ILE A 475 4.52 -25.64 -0.32
N GLU A 476 3.91 -25.95 -1.45
CA GLU A 476 4.34 -25.42 -2.75
C GLU A 476 4.21 -23.89 -2.85
N ILE A 477 3.14 -23.32 -2.26
CA ILE A 477 2.97 -21.87 -2.12
C ILE A 477 4.12 -21.27 -1.29
N GLU A 478 4.43 -21.85 -0.13
CA GLU A 478 5.53 -21.36 0.71
C GLU A 478 6.88 -21.44 -0.01
N ASN A 479 7.16 -22.55 -0.68
CA ASN A 479 8.41 -22.72 -1.45
C ASN A 479 8.55 -21.67 -2.55
N PHE A 480 7.46 -21.39 -3.28
CA PHE A 480 7.49 -20.37 -4.32
C PHE A 480 7.67 -18.97 -3.75
N VAL A 481 6.92 -18.59 -2.70
CA VAL A 481 7.07 -17.26 -2.07
C VAL A 481 8.43 -17.11 -1.38
N GLN A 482 9.01 -18.19 -0.86
CA GLN A 482 10.40 -18.21 -0.38
C GLN A 482 11.37 -17.87 -1.52
N SER A 483 11.21 -18.45 -2.71
CA SER A 483 12.04 -18.13 -3.88
C SER A 483 11.94 -16.66 -4.31
N LEU A 484 10.77 -16.04 -4.17
CA LEU A 484 10.59 -14.60 -4.36
C LEU A 484 11.33 -13.80 -3.28
N ALA A 485 11.21 -14.18 -2.00
CA ALA A 485 11.86 -13.49 -0.90
C ALA A 485 13.40 -13.56 -0.93
N ASP A 486 13.94 -14.62 -1.52
CA ASP A 486 15.38 -14.82 -1.73
C ASP A 486 15.92 -14.03 -2.94
N THR A 487 15.03 -13.42 -3.73
CA THR A 487 15.35 -12.60 -4.91
C THR A 487 15.10 -11.12 -4.60
N LEU A 488 15.92 -10.22 -5.16
CA LEU A 488 15.66 -8.78 -5.11
C LEU A 488 14.76 -8.35 -6.29
N PRO A 489 13.90 -7.33 -6.14
CA PRO A 489 13.62 -6.50 -4.95
C PRO A 489 12.88 -7.22 -3.81
N THR A 490 12.91 -6.64 -2.60
CA THR A 490 12.32 -7.26 -1.39
C THR A 490 10.79 -7.11 -1.27
N GLU A 491 10.12 -6.72 -2.35
CA GLU A 491 8.70 -6.47 -2.42
C GLU A 491 8.13 -6.77 -3.80
N GLU A 492 6.83 -7.02 -3.86
CA GLU A 492 6.08 -7.22 -5.10
C GLU A 492 4.76 -6.45 -4.99
N GLY A 493 4.40 -5.64 -5.99
CA GLY A 493 3.19 -4.81 -5.93
C GLY A 493 3.18 -3.80 -4.79
N GLY A 494 4.35 -3.33 -4.37
CA GLY A 494 4.51 -2.51 -3.18
C GLY A 494 4.30 -3.25 -1.86
N PHE A 495 4.18 -4.58 -1.84
CA PHE A 495 4.01 -5.38 -0.61
C PHE A 495 5.30 -6.14 -0.21
N PRO A 496 5.78 -6.09 1.05
CA PRO A 496 7.03 -6.72 1.45
C PRO A 496 6.91 -8.25 1.49
N ILE A 497 7.66 -8.93 0.62
CA ILE A 497 7.51 -10.38 0.43
C ILE A 497 7.87 -11.14 1.70
N TYR A 498 8.89 -10.69 2.43
CA TYR A 498 9.31 -11.32 3.68
C TYR A 498 8.26 -11.23 4.79
N GLN A 499 7.42 -10.18 4.80
CA GLN A 499 6.30 -10.08 5.74
C GLN A 499 5.19 -11.07 5.37
N ALA A 500 4.82 -11.16 4.09
CA ALA A 500 3.87 -12.18 3.61
C ALA A 500 4.36 -13.59 3.91
N LEU A 501 5.63 -13.88 3.61
CA LEU A 501 6.25 -15.18 3.83
C LEU A 501 6.23 -15.59 5.31
N ALA A 502 6.48 -14.66 6.23
CA ALA A 502 6.39 -14.94 7.66
C ALA A 502 4.97 -15.39 8.06
N VAL A 503 3.94 -14.76 7.51
CA VAL A 503 2.55 -15.13 7.76
C VAL A 503 2.20 -16.46 7.09
N ILE A 504 2.62 -16.67 5.83
CA ILE A 504 2.43 -17.92 5.09
C ILE A 504 2.99 -19.11 5.89
N LYS A 505 4.20 -18.98 6.44
CA LYS A 505 4.81 -20.01 7.31
C LYS A 505 3.95 -20.31 8.54
N LEU A 506 3.41 -19.27 9.18
CA LEU A 506 2.54 -19.42 10.34
C LEU A 506 1.20 -20.07 9.99
N ILE A 507 0.65 -19.80 8.80
CA ILE A 507 -0.54 -20.49 8.29
C ILE A 507 -0.22 -21.96 8.05
N ASN A 508 0.91 -22.27 7.39
CA ASN A 508 1.30 -23.64 7.06
C ASN A 508 1.55 -24.51 8.28
N VAL A 509 2.21 -23.98 9.32
CA VAL A 509 2.37 -24.69 10.59
C VAL A 509 1.01 -25.12 11.16
N ARG A 510 0.00 -24.25 11.10
CA ARG A 510 -1.36 -24.54 11.57
C ARG A 510 -2.05 -25.58 10.69
N LYS A 511 -1.95 -25.45 9.36
CA LYS A 511 -2.49 -26.45 8.42
C LYS A 511 -1.89 -27.84 8.63
N MET A 512 -0.57 -27.92 8.85
CA MET A 512 0.11 -29.17 9.18
C MET A 512 -0.34 -29.78 10.52
N ALA A 513 -0.77 -28.93 11.47
CA ALA A 513 -1.35 -29.35 12.74
C ALA A 513 -2.86 -29.67 12.66
N GLY A 514 -3.44 -29.74 11.45
CA GLY A 514 -4.86 -30.03 11.25
C GLY A 514 -5.79 -28.84 11.48
N LYS A 515 -5.27 -27.60 11.45
CA LYS A 515 -6.06 -26.37 11.60
C LYS A 515 -6.09 -25.58 10.28
N ASP A 516 -7.26 -25.48 9.67
CA ASP A 516 -7.44 -24.69 8.46
C ASP A 516 -7.69 -23.23 8.81
N VAL A 517 -6.68 -22.39 8.57
CA VAL A 517 -6.78 -20.93 8.66
C VAL A 517 -7.53 -20.41 7.44
N VAL A 518 -8.58 -19.63 7.66
CA VAL A 518 -9.44 -19.06 6.62
C VAL A 518 -9.37 -17.54 6.51
N ALA A 519 -8.88 -16.87 7.56
CA ALA A 519 -8.62 -15.44 7.56
C ALA A 519 -7.51 -15.06 8.56
N VAL A 520 -6.86 -13.92 8.31
CA VAL A 520 -5.86 -13.31 9.18
C VAL A 520 -6.19 -11.84 9.35
N SER A 521 -6.19 -11.34 10.59
CA SER A 521 -6.48 -9.94 10.88
C SER A 521 -5.47 -9.36 11.88
N GLN A 522 -5.36 -8.04 11.91
CA GLN A 522 -4.72 -7.32 13.02
C GLN A 522 -5.75 -7.07 14.15
N PRO A 523 -5.29 -6.85 15.40
CA PRO A 523 -6.16 -6.46 16.51
C PRO A 523 -6.82 -5.09 16.29
N VAL A 524 -6.10 -4.14 15.69
CA VAL A 524 -6.54 -2.77 15.43
C VAL A 524 -6.14 -2.41 14.01
N ASP A 525 -6.95 -1.59 13.32
CA ASP A 525 -6.56 -1.02 12.03
C ASP A 525 -5.57 0.13 12.28
N ASP A 526 -4.35 -0.02 11.80
CA ASP A 526 -3.32 1.03 11.84
C ASP A 526 -3.39 1.99 10.64
N HIS A 527 -4.54 2.01 9.94
CA HIS A 527 -4.79 2.76 8.72
C HIS A 527 -3.82 2.44 7.56
N GLY A 528 -3.19 1.26 7.60
CA GLY A 528 -2.18 0.86 6.62
C GLY A 528 -0.76 1.28 7.01
N GLY A 529 -0.59 1.82 8.20
CA GLY A 529 0.69 2.17 8.81
C GLY A 529 1.33 3.42 8.21
N GLU A 530 2.66 3.45 8.19
CA GLU A 530 3.44 4.62 7.78
C GLU A 530 3.94 4.48 6.32
N PRO A 531 4.10 5.59 5.57
CA PRO A 531 4.66 5.53 4.23
C PRO A 531 6.10 4.96 4.18
N LYS A 532 6.39 4.21 3.11
CA LYS A 532 7.63 3.44 2.91
C LYS A 532 8.82 4.29 2.43
N PHE A 533 9.11 5.41 3.10
CA PHE A 533 10.21 6.31 2.73
C PHE A 533 11.57 5.79 3.17
N GLN A 534 11.66 5.24 4.38
CA GLN A 534 12.92 4.78 4.96
C GLN A 534 12.98 3.26 5.13
N SER A 535 11.87 2.57 4.88
CA SER A 535 11.72 1.12 5.04
C SER A 535 10.75 0.57 4.00
N TYR A 536 10.80 -0.72 3.73
CA TYR A 536 9.80 -1.38 2.89
C TYR A 536 8.51 -1.71 3.65
N ASN A 537 8.50 -1.61 4.97
CA ASN A 537 7.31 -1.89 5.78
C ASN A 537 6.49 -0.62 5.92
N SER A 538 5.19 -0.72 5.61
CA SER A 538 4.22 0.31 6.00
C SER A 538 3.56 -0.07 7.32
N GLN A 539 3.10 -1.31 7.42
CA GLN A 539 2.47 -1.84 8.63
C GLN A 539 3.44 -2.66 9.47
N ALA A 540 3.30 -2.52 10.79
CA ALA A 540 3.98 -3.37 11.74
C ALA A 540 3.17 -4.68 11.93
N ILE A 541 3.42 -5.67 11.07
CA ILE A 541 2.83 -7.02 11.17
C ILE A 541 3.46 -7.77 12.36
N ARG A 542 3.09 -7.36 13.58
CA ARG A 542 3.63 -7.88 14.84
C ARG A 542 2.63 -8.67 15.65
N ASP A 543 1.35 -8.35 15.55
CA ASP A 543 0.30 -8.96 16.34
C ASP A 543 -0.85 -9.30 15.41
N LEU A 544 -1.15 -10.59 15.31
CA LEU A 544 -2.10 -11.11 14.34
C LEU A 544 -3.08 -12.05 15.02
N PHE A 545 -4.33 -12.01 14.59
CA PHE A 545 -5.31 -13.04 14.85
C PHE A 545 -5.46 -13.95 13.64
N PHE A 546 -5.39 -15.25 13.89
CA PHE A 546 -5.66 -16.31 12.93
C PHE A 546 -7.05 -16.85 13.23
N HIS A 547 -7.92 -16.84 12.23
CA HIS A 547 -9.30 -17.31 12.32
C HIS A 547 -9.42 -18.56 11.44
N GLY A 548 -10.05 -19.61 11.97
CA GLY A 548 -10.08 -20.88 11.27
C GLY A 548 -10.89 -21.97 11.95
N LYS A 549 -10.79 -23.17 11.37
CA LYS A 549 -11.50 -24.35 11.85
C LYS A 549 -10.52 -25.51 12.05
N GLU A 550 -10.72 -26.28 13.10
CA GLU A 550 -10.00 -27.55 13.30
C GLU A 550 -10.62 -28.65 12.43
N ARG A 551 -9.79 -29.40 11.70
CA ARG A 551 -10.27 -30.52 10.86
C ARG A 551 -10.93 -31.61 11.69
N THR A 552 -10.38 -31.86 12.87
CA THR A 552 -10.93 -32.77 13.87
C THR A 552 -12.02 -32.06 14.66
N GLY A 553 -13.24 -32.61 14.66
CA GLY A 553 -14.37 -32.08 15.45
C GLY A 553 -15.00 -30.79 14.90
N GLY A 554 -14.31 -30.06 14.04
CA GLY A 554 -14.87 -28.92 13.33
C GLY A 554 -15.03 -27.64 14.15
N ALA A 555 -14.39 -27.56 15.31
CA ALA A 555 -14.43 -26.40 16.19
C ALA A 555 -13.80 -25.18 15.52
N LEU A 556 -14.43 -24.02 15.67
CA LEU A 556 -13.88 -22.74 15.26
C LEU A 556 -12.81 -22.28 16.26
N PHE A 557 -11.75 -21.62 15.78
CA PHE A 557 -10.72 -21.04 16.63
C PHE A 557 -10.39 -19.61 16.23
N LYS A 558 -9.96 -18.83 17.21
CA LYS A 558 -9.33 -17.51 17.06
C LYS A 558 -8.05 -17.53 17.88
N GLU A 559 -6.91 -17.41 17.22
CA GLU A 559 -5.60 -17.51 17.88
C GLU A 559 -4.80 -16.23 17.68
N ARG A 560 -4.33 -15.62 18.77
CA ARG A 560 -3.44 -14.46 18.74
C ARG A 560 -1.99 -14.92 18.63
N VAL A 561 -1.23 -14.31 17.71
CA VAL A 561 0.17 -14.63 17.47
C VAL A 561 0.97 -13.34 17.42
N VAL A 562 1.98 -13.26 18.28
CA VAL A 562 2.91 -12.14 18.31
C VAL A 562 4.19 -12.51 17.55
N ILE A 563 4.37 -11.90 16.39
CA ILE A 563 5.56 -11.99 15.55
C ILE A 563 6.64 -11.07 16.15
N GLY A 564 7.39 -11.59 17.13
CA GLY A 564 8.57 -10.89 17.67
C GLY A 564 8.91 -11.16 19.14
N ARG A 565 9.66 -12.24 19.41
CA ARG A 565 10.71 -12.38 20.44
C ARG A 565 11.39 -13.73 20.23
N ALA A 566 12.69 -13.75 19.90
CA ALA A 566 13.53 -14.85 20.38
C ALA A 566 13.66 -14.61 21.90
N GLY A 567 13.01 -15.45 22.70
CA GLY A 567 12.86 -15.20 24.13
C GLY A 567 14.20 -15.13 24.86
N LYS A 568 14.34 -14.18 25.79
CA LYS A 568 14.86 -14.54 27.11
C LYS A 568 13.67 -15.07 27.91
N LEU A 569 13.34 -16.33 27.70
CA LEU A 569 12.74 -17.15 28.75
C LEU A 569 13.92 -17.82 29.45
N ASN A 570 13.91 -17.82 30.77
CA ASN A 570 14.99 -18.33 31.61
C ASN A 570 15.35 -19.77 31.22
N GLY A 571 16.64 -19.99 30.90
CA GLY A 571 17.24 -21.30 30.73
C GLY A 571 17.16 -21.87 29.30
N GLY A 572 18.23 -21.67 28.52
CA GLY A 572 18.47 -22.38 27.25
C GLY A 572 18.87 -21.45 26.11
N GLU A 573 20.18 -21.28 25.91
CA GLU A 573 20.71 -20.63 24.71
C GLU A 573 20.31 -21.40 23.43
N TRP A 574 19.79 -20.70 22.43
CA TRP A 574 19.53 -21.26 21.10
C TRP A 574 20.72 -20.97 20.18
N ARG A 575 21.41 -22.01 19.70
CA ARG A 575 22.38 -21.91 18.59
C ARG A 575 21.73 -22.40 17.29
N TRP A 576 21.85 -21.59 16.24
CA TRP A 576 21.46 -21.95 14.87
C TRP A 576 22.48 -22.92 14.27
N GLY A 577 22.20 -24.21 14.32
CA GLY A 577 22.96 -25.22 13.57
C GLY A 577 22.51 -25.25 12.10
N ARG A 578 23.45 -25.15 11.15
CA ARG A 578 23.18 -25.41 9.73
C ARG A 578 22.73 -26.87 9.58
N GLY A 579 21.50 -27.11 9.17
CA GLY A 579 21.01 -28.45 8.85
C GLY A 579 19.50 -28.55 8.94
N ARG A 580 18.89 -29.14 7.90
CA ARG A 580 17.46 -29.45 7.78
C ARG A 580 16.90 -30.04 9.09
N ARG A 581 16.04 -29.30 9.81
CA ARG A 581 14.93 -29.82 10.64
C ARG A 581 14.05 -28.66 11.16
N ARG A 582 12.76 -28.98 11.31
CA ARG A 582 11.58 -28.10 11.49
C ARG A 582 11.71 -27.11 12.67
N PRO A 583 11.16 -25.88 12.57
CA PRO A 583 11.07 -24.96 13.70
C PRO A 583 10.02 -25.44 14.72
N VAL A 584 10.38 -25.47 16.00
CA VAL A 584 9.44 -25.65 17.12
C VAL A 584 8.93 -24.27 17.54
N ILE A 585 7.61 -24.07 17.52
CA ILE A 585 6.93 -22.81 17.88
C ILE A 585 6.26 -23.00 19.24
N TYR A 586 6.50 -22.08 20.17
CA TYR A 586 5.82 -22.06 21.47
C TYR A 586 4.48 -21.33 21.35
N VAL A 587 3.41 -22.06 21.66
CA VAL A 587 2.03 -21.55 21.79
C VAL A 587 1.85 -21.10 23.23
N SER A 588 1.64 -19.81 23.50
CA SER A 588 1.10 -19.42 24.81
C SER A 588 -0.41 -19.60 24.77
N ARG A 589 -0.93 -20.64 25.42
CA ARG A 589 -2.34 -20.67 25.80
C ARG A 589 -2.56 -19.56 26.82
N PHE A 590 -3.36 -18.56 26.46
CA PHE A 590 -3.94 -17.65 27.44
C PHE A 590 -5.38 -18.12 27.66
N ASP A 591 -5.56 -18.89 28.72
CA ASP A 591 -6.88 -19.11 29.31
C ASP A 591 -7.14 -17.93 30.25
N GLY A 592 -8.11 -17.07 29.93
CA GLY A 592 -8.49 -15.95 30.80
C GLY A 592 -9.42 -14.91 30.18
N PHE A 593 -10.73 -15.19 30.34
CA PHE A 593 -11.93 -14.34 30.28
C PHE A 593 -12.30 -13.63 28.97
#